data_AF-L8TSN7-F1
#
_entry.id   AF-L8TSN7-F1
#
_cell.length_a   1.000
_cell.length_b   1.000
_cell.length_c   1.000
_cell.angle_alpha   90.00
_cell.angle_beta   90.00
_cell.angle_gamma   90.00
#
_symmetry.space_group_name_H-M   'P 1'
#
loop_
_entity.id
_entity.type
_entity.pdbx_description
1 polymer ?
#
loop_
_entity_poly.entity_id
_entity_poly.type
_entity_poly.pdbx_seq_one_letter_code
_entity_poly.pdbx_strand_id
1 'polypeptide(L)'
;MGETYRVEVPQRLPPELSVPLWAAVDWPALMLLQGCWFELTVLDIEATRAPATVHGIRLLRRTDVVLPLNSAQVAELGLPAGSYEIAGHVRPLDDEAVVSMPAVQTVTMPVRWLHTLASKPSRDHRDASYSGL
;
A
#
# COMPACT_ATOMS: atom_id res chain seq x y z
N MET A 1 -13.95 3.94 12.66
CA MET A 1 -12.48 3.75 12.65
C MET A 1 -12.18 2.36 13.19
N GLY A 2 -11.15 1.69 12.68
CA GLY A 2 -10.80 0.31 13.01
C GLY A 2 -11.58 -0.78 12.26
N GLU A 3 -12.54 -0.39 11.43
CA GLU A 3 -13.31 -1.32 10.58
C GLU A 3 -12.66 -1.48 9.21
N THR A 4 -12.86 -2.67 8.63
CA THR A 4 -12.35 -3.02 7.31
C THR A 4 -13.42 -2.85 6.24
N TYR A 5 -13.06 -2.18 5.16
CA TYR A 5 -13.90 -1.90 4.01
C TYR A 5 -13.25 -2.45 2.75
N ARG A 6 -14.05 -2.73 1.71
CA ARG A 6 -13.52 -2.94 0.37
C ARG A 6 -13.31 -1.58 -0.29
N VAL A 7 -12.15 -1.38 -0.88
CA VAL A 7 -11.87 -0.25 -1.76
C VAL A 7 -12.02 -0.71 -3.20
N GLU A 8 -12.68 0.08 -4.04
CA GLU A 8 -12.65 -0.10 -5.50
C GLU A 8 -12.03 1.15 -6.17
N VAL A 9 -10.81 0.99 -6.68
CA VAL A 9 -10.08 2.09 -7.32
C VAL A 9 -10.48 2.16 -8.79
N PRO A 10 -10.99 3.32 -9.28
CA PRO A 10 -11.43 3.47 -10.66
C PRO A 10 -10.34 3.07 -11.68
N GLN A 11 -10.76 2.48 -12.80
CA GLN A 11 -9.87 2.16 -13.92
C GLN A 11 -9.16 3.40 -14.50
N ARG A 12 -9.83 4.55 -14.45
CA ARG A 12 -9.25 5.85 -14.77
C ARG A 12 -9.44 6.76 -13.58
N LEU A 13 -8.33 7.27 -13.03
CA LEU A 13 -8.41 8.19 -11.91
C LEU A 13 -9.17 9.45 -12.32
N PRO A 14 -10.20 9.86 -11.56
CA PRO A 14 -10.99 11.03 -11.88
C PRO A 14 -10.12 12.29 -11.99
N PRO A 15 -10.35 13.17 -12.99
CA PRO A 15 -9.54 14.36 -13.20
C PRO A 15 -9.64 15.35 -12.04
N GLU A 16 -10.70 15.27 -11.22
CA GLU A 16 -10.85 16.09 -10.01
C GLU A 16 -9.79 15.73 -8.95
N LEU A 17 -9.08 14.60 -9.07
CA LEU A 17 -7.94 14.25 -8.21
C LEU A 17 -6.60 14.79 -8.72
N SER A 18 -6.56 15.47 -9.87
CA SER A 18 -5.34 16.05 -10.44
C SER A 18 -4.87 17.30 -9.69
N VAL A 19 -3.54 17.46 -9.58
CA VAL A 19 -2.62 18.62 -9.27
C VAL A 19 -3.01 19.80 -8.33
N PRO A 20 -4.10 19.79 -7.56
CA PRO A 20 -3.95 20.21 -6.14
C PRO A 20 -4.25 19.10 -5.14
N LEU A 21 -4.87 18.00 -5.59
CA LEU A 21 -5.35 16.94 -4.70
C LEU A 21 -4.37 15.76 -4.54
N TRP A 22 -3.32 15.68 -5.36
CA TRP A 22 -2.22 14.71 -5.21
C TRP A 22 -1.50 14.75 -3.84
N ALA A 23 -1.51 15.88 -3.13
CA ALA A 23 -0.95 15.99 -1.79
C ALA A 23 -1.89 15.42 -0.71
N ALA A 24 -3.15 15.19 -1.07
CA ALA A 24 -4.20 14.67 -0.18
C ALA A 24 -4.31 13.15 -0.19
N VAL A 25 -3.83 12.54 -1.27
CA VAL A 25 -4.02 11.12 -1.56
C VAL A 25 -2.68 10.55 -1.97
N ASP A 26 -2.49 9.25 -1.81
CA ASP A 26 -1.26 8.60 -2.22
C ASP A 26 -1.28 8.35 -3.73
N TRP A 27 -1.19 9.42 -4.52
CA TRP A 27 -1.32 9.38 -5.97
C TRP A 27 -0.46 8.30 -6.65
N PRO A 28 0.84 8.12 -6.29
CA PRO A 28 1.65 7.05 -6.87
C PRO A 28 1.09 5.65 -6.57
N ALA A 29 0.61 5.41 -5.34
CA ALA A 29 -0.01 4.15 -4.97
C ALA A 29 -1.32 3.94 -5.72
N LEU A 30 -2.15 4.97 -5.85
CA LEU A 30 -3.42 4.90 -6.57
C LEU A 30 -3.26 4.65 -8.07
N MET A 31 -2.21 5.19 -8.69
CA MET A 31 -1.86 4.90 -10.09
C MET A 31 -1.55 3.41 -10.31
N LEU A 32 -0.84 2.77 -9.38
CA LEU A 32 -0.54 1.34 -9.43
C LEU A 32 -1.78 0.47 -9.17
N LEU A 33 -2.78 1.02 -8.48
CA LEU A 33 -3.99 0.33 -8.05
C LEU A 33 -5.20 0.59 -8.95
N GLN A 34 -5.05 1.30 -10.06
CA GLN A 34 -6.14 1.54 -11.01
C GLN A 34 -6.82 0.23 -11.44
N GLY A 35 -8.15 0.21 -11.35
CA GLY A 35 -8.95 -0.96 -11.68
C GLY A 35 -8.77 -2.13 -10.71
N CYS A 36 -8.22 -1.89 -9.52
CA CYS A 36 -8.11 -2.90 -8.47
C CYS A 36 -9.16 -2.71 -7.38
N TRP A 37 -9.50 -3.81 -6.71
CA TRP A 37 -10.10 -3.78 -5.39
C TRP A 37 -9.16 -4.40 -4.35
N PHE A 38 -9.28 -3.97 -3.10
CA PHE A 38 -8.56 -4.54 -1.96
C PHE A 38 -9.28 -4.21 -0.65
N GLU A 39 -8.89 -4.88 0.43
CA GLU A 39 -9.39 -4.58 1.77
C GLU A 39 -8.54 -3.51 2.46
N LEU A 40 -9.21 -2.56 3.11
CA LEU A 40 -8.59 -1.45 3.83
C LEU A 40 -9.20 -1.33 5.22
N THR A 41 -8.36 -1.39 6.26
CA THR A 41 -8.76 -1.02 7.61
C THR A 41 -8.62 0.49 7.77
N VAL A 42 -9.74 1.16 8.04
CA VAL A 42 -9.82 2.62 8.13
C VAL A 42 -9.25 3.11 9.45
N LEU A 43 -8.22 3.95 9.38
CA LEU A 43 -7.62 4.59 10.55
C LEU A 43 -8.25 5.96 10.82
N ASP A 44 -8.41 6.78 9.78
CA ASP A 44 -8.92 8.14 9.90
C ASP A 44 -9.72 8.59 8.67
N ILE A 45 -10.62 9.55 8.84
CA ILE A 45 -11.43 10.13 7.76
C ILE A 45 -11.36 11.66 7.87
N GLU A 46 -10.83 12.29 6.84
CA GLU A 46 -10.85 13.75 6.66
C GLU A 46 -12.09 14.14 5.85
N ALA A 47 -13.15 14.49 6.59
CA ALA A 47 -14.46 14.80 6.01
C ALA A 47 -14.62 16.28 5.60
N THR A 48 -13.77 17.19 6.10
CA THR A 48 -13.92 18.63 5.83
C THR A 48 -13.38 19.05 4.46
N ARG A 49 -12.60 18.16 3.83
CA ARG A 49 -12.04 18.36 2.50
C ARG A 49 -13.01 17.95 1.40
N ALA A 50 -12.92 18.60 0.24
CA ALA A 50 -13.59 18.19 -0.99
C ALA A 50 -12.56 17.68 -2.03
N PRO A 51 -12.60 16.39 -2.41
CA PRO A 51 -13.42 15.32 -1.84
C PRO A 51 -12.94 14.90 -0.45
N ALA A 52 -13.85 14.33 0.34
CA ALA A 52 -13.51 13.70 1.62
C ALA A 52 -12.56 12.53 1.38
N THR A 53 -11.54 12.41 2.22
CA THR A 53 -10.50 11.37 2.11
C THR A 53 -10.51 10.45 3.32
N VAL A 54 -10.10 9.21 3.10
CA VAL A 54 -9.89 8.21 4.12
C VAL A 54 -8.41 7.82 4.13
N HIS A 55 -7.84 7.72 5.32
CA HIS A 55 -6.53 7.17 5.57
C HIS A 55 -6.70 5.79 6.20
N GLY A 56 -5.99 4.81 5.67
CA GLY A 56 -6.08 3.45 6.19
C GLY A 56 -4.85 2.62 5.90
N ILE A 57 -4.89 1.39 6.42
CA ILE A 57 -3.87 0.38 6.17
C ILE A 57 -4.47 -0.76 5.36
N ARG A 58 -3.71 -1.25 4.40
CA ARG A 58 -3.97 -2.52 3.73
C ARG A 58 -2.85 -3.49 4.02
N LEU A 59 -3.22 -4.75 4.22
CA LEU A 59 -2.28 -5.84 4.37
C LEU A 59 -1.92 -6.38 2.99
N LEU A 60 -0.62 -6.58 2.79
CA LEU A 60 -0.05 -7.09 1.57
C LEU A 60 0.79 -8.31 1.87
N ARG A 61 1.09 -9.05 0.82
CA ARG A 61 2.12 -10.07 0.83
C ARG A 61 3.29 -9.61 -0.01
N ARG A 62 4.47 -9.53 0.61
CA ARG A 62 5.73 -9.18 -0.04
C ARG A 62 6.74 -10.29 0.09
N THR A 63 7.56 -10.44 -0.92
CA THR A 63 8.65 -11.42 -0.95
C THR A 63 10.00 -10.73 -0.77
N ASP A 64 10.05 -9.43 -0.99
CA ASP A 64 11.17 -8.54 -0.73
C ASP A 64 11.20 -8.07 0.73
N VAL A 65 12.41 -7.95 1.28
CA VAL A 65 12.69 -7.38 2.59
C VAL A 65 13.70 -6.27 2.40
N VAL A 66 13.39 -5.10 2.96
CA VAL A 66 14.31 -3.96 3.03
C VAL A 66 14.67 -3.73 4.49
N LEU A 67 15.97 -3.78 4.78
CA LEU A 67 16.52 -3.54 6.12
C LEU A 67 17.42 -2.31 6.08
N PRO A 68 16.97 -1.16 6.63
CA PRO A 68 17.84 0.00 6.77
C PRO A 68 18.96 -0.32 7.75
N LEU A 69 20.20 0.03 7.38
CA LEU A 69 21.37 -0.18 8.22
C LEU A 69 21.55 1.01 9.16
N ASN A 70 21.75 0.72 10.44
CA ASN A 70 22.15 1.73 11.41
C ASN A 70 23.64 2.06 11.28
N SER A 71 24.08 3.18 11.88
CA SER A 71 25.46 3.65 11.78
C SER A 71 26.51 2.66 12.29
N ALA A 72 26.18 1.84 13.30
CA ALA A 72 27.08 0.81 13.81
C ALA A 72 27.24 -0.32 12.79
N GLN A 73 26.16 -0.80 12.19
CA GLN A 73 26.19 -1.82 11.13
C GLN A 73 26.94 -1.34 9.88
N VAL A 74 26.77 -0.07 9.49
CA VAL A 74 27.51 0.54 8.38
C VAL A 74 29.02 0.52 8.65
N ALA A 75 29.43 0.87 9.88
CA ALA A 75 30.83 0.85 10.28
C ALA A 75 31.41 -0.58 10.36
N GLU A 76 30.66 -1.54 10.91
CA GLU A 76 31.06 -2.96 10.98
C GLU A 76 31.26 -3.58 9.59
N LEU A 77 30.45 -3.18 8.61
CA LEU A 77 30.59 -3.60 7.21
C LEU A 77 31.73 -2.88 6.48
N GLY A 78 32.41 -1.92 7.11
CA GLY A 78 33.49 -1.14 6.50
C GLY A 78 33.03 -0.20 5.38
N LEU A 79 31.75 0.16 5.36
CA LEU A 79 31.19 1.07 4.36
C LEU A 79 31.50 2.53 4.75
N PRO A 80 31.66 3.44 3.77
CA PRO A 80 31.77 4.87 4.04
C PRO A 80 30.54 5.38 4.80
N ALA A 81 30.70 6.43 5.62
CA ALA A 81 29.58 7.04 6.33
C ALA A 81 28.46 7.47 5.34
N GLY A 82 27.24 7.02 5.60
CA GLY A 82 26.09 7.25 4.73
C GLY A 82 24.87 6.44 5.17
N SER A 83 23.77 6.60 4.44
CA SER A 83 22.55 5.80 4.62
C SER A 83 22.54 4.65 3.62
N TYR A 84 22.39 3.43 4.13
CA TYR A 84 22.36 2.21 3.33
C TYR A 84 21.21 1.33 3.78
N GLU A 85 20.75 0.49 2.86
CA GLU A 85 19.78 -0.56 3.12
C GLU A 85 20.22 -1.86 2.45
N ILE A 86 19.82 -2.98 3.03
CA ILE A 86 19.90 -4.28 2.39
C ILE A 86 18.52 -4.60 1.83
N ALA A 87 18.45 -4.77 0.51
CA ALA A 87 17.26 -5.28 -0.18
C ALA A 87 17.51 -6.74 -0.59
N GLY A 88 16.59 -7.64 -0.27
CA GLY A 88 16.74 -9.05 -0.60
C GLY A 88 15.48 -9.88 -0.38
N HIS A 89 15.65 -11.20 -0.41
CA HIS A 89 14.59 -12.18 -0.22
C HIS A 89 14.94 -13.14 0.91
N VAL A 90 13.94 -13.56 1.68
CA VAL A 90 14.10 -14.62 2.68
C VAL A 90 13.73 -15.95 2.04
N ARG A 91 14.60 -16.96 2.18
CA ARG A 91 14.35 -18.34 1.73
C ARG A 91 14.56 -19.30 2.91
N PRO A 92 13.75 -20.36 3.05
CA PRO A 92 14.08 -21.45 3.96
C PRO A 92 15.40 -22.09 3.55
N LEU A 93 16.12 -22.70 4.49
CA LEU A 93 17.42 -23.33 4.18
C LEU A 93 17.25 -24.58 3.29
N ASP A 94 16.14 -25.29 3.47
CA ASP A 94 15.84 -26.57 2.80
C ASP A 94 14.92 -26.41 1.57
N ASP A 95 14.58 -25.18 1.18
CA ASP A 95 13.65 -24.88 0.09
C ASP A 95 14.12 -23.63 -0.69
N GLU A 96 14.09 -23.71 -2.02
CA GLU A 96 14.43 -22.59 -2.90
C GLU A 96 13.32 -21.53 -2.98
N ALA A 97 12.11 -21.85 -2.51
CA ALA A 97 10.97 -20.95 -2.54
C ALA A 97 11.17 -19.71 -1.64
N VAL A 98 10.90 -18.52 -2.20
CA VAL A 98 10.95 -17.27 -1.43
C VAL A 98 9.76 -17.19 -0.48
N VAL A 99 10.04 -16.84 0.78
CA VAL A 99 9.03 -16.64 1.82
C VAL A 99 8.21 -15.40 1.51
N SER A 100 6.89 -15.58 1.52
CA SER A 100 5.94 -14.47 1.45
C SER A 100 5.62 -13.97 2.86
N MET A 101 5.99 -12.72 3.15
CA MET A 101 5.80 -12.06 4.43
C MET A 101 4.63 -11.07 4.38
N PRO A 102 3.89 -10.90 5.48
CA PRO A 102 2.90 -9.84 5.58
C PRO A 102 3.61 -8.48 5.60
N ALA A 103 3.12 -7.54 4.81
CA ALA A 103 3.54 -6.15 4.79
C ALA A 103 2.33 -5.23 5.02
N VAL A 104 2.56 -4.10 5.67
CA VAL A 104 1.54 -3.07 5.87
C VAL A 104 1.84 -1.92 4.93
N GLN A 105 0.85 -1.52 4.13
CA GLN A 105 0.92 -0.30 3.35
C GLN A 105 -0.18 0.65 3.83
N THR A 106 0.22 1.87 4.18
CA THR A 106 -0.72 2.97 4.37
C THR A 106 -1.13 3.53 3.03
N VAL A 107 -2.40 3.93 2.91
CA VAL A 107 -2.91 4.56 1.69
C VAL A 107 -4.01 5.56 2.05
N THR A 108 -3.98 6.70 1.36
CA THR A 108 -4.95 7.78 1.48
C THR A 108 -5.69 7.94 0.15
N MET A 109 -7.02 7.97 0.20
CA MET A 109 -7.88 7.93 -0.99
C MET A 109 -9.24 8.58 -0.73
N PRO A 110 -10.07 8.83 -1.76
CA PRO A 110 -11.43 9.32 -1.55
C PRO A 110 -12.36 8.33 -0.85
N VAL A 111 -13.16 8.80 0.10
CA VAL A 111 -14.15 8.00 0.85
C VAL A 111 -15.16 7.31 -0.07
N ARG A 112 -15.52 7.95 -1.19
CA ARG A 112 -16.50 7.42 -2.16
C ARG A 112 -16.10 6.10 -2.83
N TRP A 113 -14.85 5.66 -2.66
CA TRP A 113 -14.37 4.37 -3.15
C TRP A 113 -14.51 3.24 -2.12
N LEU A 114 -14.96 3.56 -0.91
CA LEU A 114 -15.23 2.56 0.12
C LEU A 114 -16.59 1.90 -0.10
N HIS A 115 -16.59 0.59 0.03
CA HIS A 115 -17.76 -0.28 0.00
C HIS A 115 -17.72 -1.19 1.23
N THR A 116 -18.89 -1.56 1.74
CA THR A 116 -18.99 -2.56 2.82
C THR A 116 -18.50 -3.91 2.30
N LEU A 117 -17.85 -4.71 3.16
CA LEU A 117 -17.36 -6.04 2.77
C LEU A 117 -18.49 -6.99 2.29
N ALA A 118 -19.72 -6.76 2.75
CA ALA A 118 -20.89 -7.55 2.33
C ALA A 118 -21.32 -7.30 0.88
N SER A 119 -20.92 -6.17 0.28
CA SER A 119 -21.23 -5.89 -1.12
C SER A 119 -20.43 -6.80 -2.06
N LYS A 120 -20.89 -7.09 -3.28
CA LYS A 120 -20.08 -7.84 -4.25
C LYS A 120 -19.11 -6.91 -4.96
N PRO A 121 -17.84 -7.33 -5.19
CA PRO A 121 -16.92 -6.53 -5.97
C PRO A 121 -17.46 -6.31 -7.38
N SER A 122 -17.27 -5.11 -7.90
CA SER A 122 -17.53 -4.81 -9.31
C SER A 122 -16.72 -5.75 -10.20
N ARG A 123 -17.35 -6.31 -11.24
CA ARG A 123 -16.72 -7.31 -12.13
C ARG A 123 -15.48 -6.80 -12.86
N ASP A 124 -15.39 -5.49 -13.03
CA ASP A 124 -14.33 -4.82 -13.78
C ASP A 124 -13.09 -4.50 -12.93
N HIS A 125 -13.10 -4.88 -11.64
CA HIS A 125 -11.96 -4.69 -10.74
C HIS A 125 -11.25 -6.01 -10.44
N ARG A 126 -9.91 -5.99 -10.49
CA ARG A 126 -9.05 -7.12 -10.12
C ARG A 126 -8.68 -7.08 -8.65
N ASP A 127 -8.53 -8.23 -8.00
CA ASP A 127 -8.06 -8.28 -6.62
C ASP A 127 -6.57 -7.90 -6.53
N ALA A 128 -6.25 -6.86 -5.77
CA ALA A 128 -4.88 -6.41 -5.52
C ALA A 128 -4.25 -6.97 -4.24
N SER A 129 -4.97 -7.82 -3.49
CA SER A 129 -4.47 -8.44 -2.25
C SER A 129 -3.25 -9.35 -2.51
N TYR A 130 -3.02 -9.72 -3.77
CA TYR A 130 -1.92 -10.59 -4.23
C TYR A 130 -0.86 -9.89 -5.10
N SER A 131 -0.95 -8.57 -5.29
CA SER A 131 0.00 -7.87 -6.14
C SER A 131 1.29 -7.57 -5.36
N GLY A 132 2.30 -8.43 -5.55
CA GLY A 132 3.68 -8.11 -5.22
C GLY A 132 4.19 -7.00 -6.14
N LEU A 133 3.93 -5.75 -5.74
CA LEU A 133 4.59 -4.55 -6.26
C LEU A 133 5.54 -3.99 -5.20
#